data_AF-A0AAP5LLU8-F1
#
_entry.id   AF-A0AAP5LLU8-F1
#
_cell.length_a   1.000
_cell.length_b   1.000
_cell.length_c   1.000
_cell.angle_alpha   90.00
_cell.angle_beta   90.00
_cell.angle_gamma   90.00
#
_symmetry.space_group_name_H-M   'P 1'
#
loop_
_entity.id
_entity.type
_entity.pdbx_description
1 polymer ?
#
loop_
_entity_poly.entity_id
_entity_poly.type
_entity_poly.pdbx_seq_one_letter_code
_entity_poly.pdbx_strand_id
1 'polypeptide(L)'
;MRKRILPILMMLLLLLGCSSNKLSLHGESVNWNVSVSSENKNGPISFVIRYIGEEDQPRNVRYQFAGQAISPSGSMEKLNAPYKEISFKSDSNDYESETLPIPVHIQWNRDQEETIYVE
;
A
#
# COMPACT_ATOMS: atom_id res chain seq x y z
N MET A 1 -1.21 31.24 -48.00
CA MET A 1 -0.26 30.49 -47.13
C MET A 1 -0.99 30.02 -45.87
N ARG A 2 -1.71 28.87 -45.91
CA ARG A 2 -2.66 28.53 -44.82
C ARG A 2 -2.90 27.02 -44.65
N LYS A 3 -1.87 26.18 -44.78
CA LYS A 3 -2.01 24.70 -44.69
C LYS A 3 -0.82 23.95 -44.05
N ARG A 4 0.06 24.62 -43.30
CA ARG A 4 1.25 23.95 -42.68
C ARG A 4 1.21 23.81 -41.16
N ILE A 5 0.15 24.29 -40.49
CA ILE A 5 0.05 24.29 -39.03
C ILE A 5 -0.68 23.03 -38.50
N LEU A 6 -1.40 22.32 -39.37
CA LEU A 6 -2.21 21.15 -39.00
C LEU A 6 -1.41 19.95 -38.45
N PRO A 7 -0.23 19.56 -38.98
CA PRO A 7 0.48 18.38 -38.47
C PRO A 7 1.16 18.66 -37.12
N ILE A 8 1.51 19.92 -36.83
CA ILE A 8 2.13 20.32 -35.56
C ILE A 8 1.10 20.23 -34.41
N LEU A 9 -0.15 20.63 -34.68
CA LEU A 9 -1.24 20.55 -33.70
C LEU A 9 -1.64 19.10 -33.38
N MET A 10 -1.53 18.19 -34.36
CA MET A 10 -1.84 16.77 -34.19
C MET A 10 -0.76 16.00 -33.41
N MET A 11 0.50 16.47 -33.45
CA MET A 11 1.61 15.88 -32.69
C MET A 11 1.60 16.27 -31.20
N LEU A 12 1.03 17.43 -30.86
CA LEU A 12 0.86 17.90 -29.47
C LEU A 12 -0.21 17.12 -28.67
N LEU A 13 -1.19 16.50 -29.34
CA LEU A 13 -2.25 15.72 -28.71
C LEU A 13 -1.80 14.32 -28.23
N LEU A 14 -0.63 13.85 -28.69
CA LEU A 14 -0.04 12.57 -28.27
C LEU A 14 0.75 12.66 -26.95
N LEU A 15 0.94 13.87 -26.39
CA LEU A 15 1.68 14.09 -25.14
C LEU A 15 0.78 14.10 -23.89
N LEU A 16 -0.54 13.91 -24.03
CA LEU A 16 -1.46 13.70 -22.91
C LEU A 16 -1.42 12.23 -22.44
N GLY A 17 -0.23 11.69 -22.24
CA GLY A 17 -0.06 10.48 -21.44
C GLY A 17 -0.31 10.84 -19.98
N CYS A 18 -1.55 10.68 -19.52
CA CYS A 18 -1.87 10.77 -18.10
C CYS A 18 -1.05 9.70 -17.36
N SER A 19 0.08 10.09 -16.78
CA SER A 19 0.70 9.33 -15.69
C SER A 19 -0.31 9.31 -14.56
N SER A 20 -1.08 8.24 -14.44
CA SER A 20 -1.89 8.01 -13.25
C SER A 20 -0.92 7.71 -12.12
N ASN A 21 -0.55 8.74 -11.36
CA ASN A 21 0.33 8.66 -10.19
C ASN A 21 -0.41 7.97 -9.04
N LYS A 22 -0.65 6.67 -9.21
CA LYS A 22 -1.25 5.77 -8.22
C LYS A 22 -0.11 5.10 -7.46
N LEU A 23 -0.18 5.14 -6.14
CA LEU A 23 0.67 4.30 -5.29
C LEU A 23 0.03 2.91 -5.22
N SER A 24 0.84 1.87 -5.40
CA SER A 24 0.42 0.49 -5.21
C SER A 24 1.65 -0.34 -4.84
N LEU A 25 1.93 -0.45 -3.54
CA LEU A 25 2.99 -1.29 -2.99
C LEU A 25 2.38 -2.58 -2.44
N HIS A 26 3.12 -3.66 -2.56
CA HIS A 26 2.68 -4.97 -2.14
C HIS A 26 3.81 -5.78 -1.50
N GLY A 27 3.47 -6.63 -0.54
CA GLY A 27 4.39 -7.58 0.05
C GLY A 27 3.64 -8.74 0.66
N GLU A 28 4.26 -9.92 0.65
CA GLU A 28 3.68 -11.15 1.17
C GLU A 28 4.75 -11.96 1.93
N SER A 29 4.30 -12.67 2.96
CA SER A 29 5.03 -13.68 3.71
C SER A 29 4.21 -14.97 3.78
N VAL A 30 4.64 -15.95 4.58
CA VAL A 30 3.92 -17.22 4.71
C VAL A 30 2.50 -17.02 5.24
N ASN A 31 2.31 -16.11 6.18
CA ASN A 31 1.04 -15.94 6.87
C ASN A 31 0.33 -14.61 6.59
N TRP A 32 0.99 -13.66 5.93
CA TRP A 32 0.45 -12.31 5.76
C TRP A 32 0.63 -11.76 4.36
N ASN A 33 -0.37 -11.03 3.91
CA ASN A 33 -0.34 -10.23 2.70
C ASN A 33 -0.60 -8.77 3.07
N VAL A 34 0.26 -7.85 2.63
CA VAL A 34 0.18 -6.42 2.93
C VAL A 34 0.10 -5.63 1.63
N SER A 35 -0.86 -4.72 1.56
CA SER A 35 -1.04 -3.82 0.43
C SER A 35 -1.16 -2.37 0.90
N VAL A 36 -0.42 -1.49 0.23
CA VAL A 36 -0.46 -0.04 0.47
C VAL A 36 -0.81 0.63 -0.85
N SER A 37 -1.88 1.41 -0.89
CA SER A 37 -2.36 2.01 -2.13
C SER A 37 -2.87 3.43 -1.95
N SER A 38 -2.77 4.23 -3.00
CA SER A 38 -3.43 5.53 -3.07
C SER A 38 -3.98 5.75 -4.48
N GLU A 39 -5.26 6.09 -4.57
CA GLU A 39 -5.93 6.34 -5.85
C GLU A 39 -5.48 7.65 -6.50
N ASN A 40 -4.96 8.59 -5.71
CA ASN A 40 -4.55 9.93 -6.14
C ASN A 40 -3.18 10.28 -5.54
N LYS A 41 -2.32 10.99 -6.27
CA LYS A 41 -0.98 11.41 -5.77
C LYS A 41 -1.02 12.09 -4.40
N ASN A 42 -2.06 12.89 -4.15
CA ASN A 42 -2.24 13.64 -2.89
C ASN A 42 -3.39 13.07 -2.04
N GLY A 43 -3.90 11.89 -2.38
CA GLY A 43 -5.01 11.25 -1.69
C GLY A 43 -4.55 10.47 -0.46
N PRO A 44 -5.50 10.10 0.42
CA PRO A 44 -5.20 9.30 1.60
C PRO A 44 -4.64 7.94 1.21
N ILE A 45 -3.59 7.52 1.90
CA ILE A 45 -2.98 6.20 1.71
C ILE A 45 -3.85 5.17 2.42
N SER A 46 -4.24 4.12 1.69
CA SER A 46 -5.03 2.99 2.17
C SER A 46 -4.11 1.81 2.46
N PHE A 47 -4.28 1.21 3.64
CA PHE A 47 -3.51 0.08 4.12
C PHE A 47 -4.43 -1.11 4.31
N VAL A 48 -4.00 -2.28 3.83
CA VAL A 48 -4.67 -3.56 4.05
C VAL A 48 -3.64 -4.57 4.50
N ILE A 49 -3.84 -5.15 5.68
CA ILE A 49 -3.05 -6.26 6.23
C ILE A 49 -3.97 -7.45 6.33
N ARG A 50 -3.76 -8.47 5.50
CA ARG A 50 -4.60 -9.66 5.41
C ARG A 50 -3.84 -10.89 5.90
N TYR A 51 -4.48 -11.67 6.76
CA TYR A 51 -3.97 -12.97 7.14
C TYR A 51 -4.30 -14.01 6.06
N ILE A 52 -3.28 -14.71 5.57
CA ILE A 52 -3.36 -15.78 4.55
C ILE A 52 -2.86 -17.13 5.06
N GLY A 53 -2.45 -17.21 6.33
CA GLY A 53 -2.01 -18.44 6.97
C GLY A 53 -3.13 -19.45 7.23
N GLU A 54 -2.75 -20.65 7.66
CA GLU A 54 -3.68 -21.77 7.86
C GLU A 54 -4.54 -21.64 9.13
N GLU A 55 -4.08 -20.88 10.13
CA GLU A 55 -4.81 -20.77 11.40
C GLU A 55 -6.19 -20.14 11.24
N ASP A 56 -7.20 -20.73 11.88
CA ASP A 56 -8.58 -20.23 11.81
C ASP A 56 -8.74 -18.81 12.35
N GLN A 57 -7.96 -18.40 13.35
CA GLN A 57 -8.18 -17.14 14.04
C GLN A 57 -6.91 -16.62 14.73
N PRO A 58 -6.07 -15.83 14.03
CA PRO A 58 -4.96 -15.13 14.67
C PRO A 58 -5.47 -14.12 15.70
N ARG A 59 -4.80 -14.09 16.85
CA ARG A 59 -5.13 -13.24 18.01
C ARG A 59 -3.96 -12.36 18.40
N ASN A 60 -4.21 -11.31 19.17
CA ASN A 60 -3.18 -10.38 19.66
C ASN A 60 -2.27 -9.87 18.53
N VAL A 61 -2.87 -9.55 17.38
CA VAL A 61 -2.14 -9.10 16.18
C VAL A 61 -1.61 -7.69 16.46
N ARG A 62 -0.33 -7.46 16.21
CA ARG A 62 0.34 -6.16 16.29
C ARG A 62 1.10 -5.96 15.01
N TYR A 63 1.06 -4.74 14.47
CA TYR A 63 1.78 -4.40 13.26
C TYR A 63 2.52 -3.06 13.41
N GLN A 64 3.64 -2.94 12.71
CA GLN A 64 4.45 -1.72 12.64
C GLN A 64 5.07 -1.61 11.25
N PHE A 65 4.73 -0.54 10.53
CA PHE A 65 5.44 -0.13 9.32
C PHE A 65 6.68 0.68 9.73
N ALA A 66 7.82 0.42 9.11
CA ALA A 66 9.09 1.07 9.40
C ALA A 66 9.64 1.80 8.16
N GLY A 67 8.77 2.58 7.50
CA GLY A 67 9.13 3.54 6.45
C GLY A 67 9.49 4.92 7.02
N GLN A 68 9.99 5.81 6.18
CA GLN A 68 10.36 7.18 6.57
C GLN A 68 9.14 8.08 6.82
N ALA A 69 8.12 7.97 5.99
CA ALA A 69 6.86 8.72 6.05
C ALA A 69 5.64 7.82 6.33
N ILE A 70 5.73 6.54 5.95
CA ILE A 70 4.79 5.45 6.15
C ILE A 70 5.25 4.66 7.37
N SER A 71 4.83 5.12 8.54
CA SER A 71 5.13 4.46 9.81
C SER A 71 3.90 4.14 10.69
N PRO A 72 2.72 3.79 10.15
CA PRO A 72 1.58 3.45 10.99
C PRO A 72 1.84 2.17 11.80
N SER A 73 1.21 2.11 12.96
CA SER A 73 1.29 0.99 13.89
C SER A 73 -0.05 0.76 14.56
N GLY A 74 -0.34 -0.47 14.96
CA GLY A 74 -1.57 -0.76 15.68
C GLY A 74 -1.65 -2.19 16.20
N SER A 75 -2.77 -2.48 16.84
CA SER A 75 -3.05 -3.80 17.38
C SER A 75 -4.52 -4.17 17.27
N MET A 76 -4.79 -5.45 17.09
CA MET A 76 -6.11 -6.04 17.05
C MET A 76 -6.12 -7.31 17.91
N GLU A 77 -7.00 -7.37 18.90
CA GLU A 77 -7.13 -8.55 19.78
C GLU A 77 -7.48 -9.82 19.01
N LYS A 78 -8.27 -9.68 17.94
CA LYS A 78 -8.84 -10.80 17.19
C LYS A 78 -9.20 -10.41 15.77
N LEU A 79 -8.73 -11.15 14.78
CA LEU A 79 -9.23 -11.04 13.41
C LEU A 79 -10.44 -11.95 13.22
N ASN A 80 -11.58 -11.36 12.82
CA ASN A 80 -12.82 -12.10 12.61
C ASN A 80 -12.95 -12.56 11.15
N ALA A 81 -13.59 -13.71 10.97
CA ALA A 81 -13.98 -14.24 9.67
C ALA A 81 -15.07 -13.36 9.00
N PRO A 82 -15.18 -13.34 7.66
CA PRO A 82 -14.47 -14.20 6.70
C PRO A 82 -13.19 -13.60 6.11
N TYR A 83 -12.92 -12.31 6.30
CA TYR A 83 -11.87 -11.61 5.54
C TYR A 83 -10.53 -11.45 6.27
N LYS A 84 -10.44 -11.83 7.57
CA LYS A 84 -9.23 -11.83 8.43
C LYS A 84 -8.25 -10.70 8.10
N GLU A 85 -8.73 -9.46 8.02
CA GLU A 85 -7.95 -8.30 7.59
C GLU A 85 -8.09 -7.10 8.51
N ILE A 86 -7.05 -6.26 8.52
CA ILE A 86 -7.00 -4.94 9.14
C ILE A 86 -6.91 -3.93 8.00
N SER A 87 -7.88 -3.01 7.94
CA SER A 87 -7.97 -2.00 6.89
C SER A 87 -8.11 -0.61 7.51
N PHE A 88 -7.25 0.32 7.11
CA PHE A 88 -7.29 1.70 7.59
C PHE A 88 -6.74 2.67 6.54
N LYS A 89 -6.99 3.97 6.76
CA LYS A 89 -6.47 5.04 5.91
C LYS A 89 -5.64 6.00 6.73
N SER A 90 -4.56 6.50 6.15
CA SER A 90 -3.79 7.62 6.69
C SER A 90 -4.30 8.92 6.08
N ASP A 91 -4.33 9.98 6.89
CA ASP A 91 -4.54 11.35 6.42
C ASP A 91 -3.29 11.91 5.72
N SER A 92 -2.12 11.28 5.93
CA SER A 92 -0.90 11.61 5.21
C SER A 92 -0.95 11.07 3.77
N ASN A 93 -0.44 11.88 2.86
CA ASN A 93 -0.26 11.56 1.44
C ASN A 93 1.22 11.61 1.03
N ASP A 94 2.15 11.77 1.99
CA ASP A 94 3.58 11.83 1.72
C ASP A 94 4.15 10.40 1.63
N TYR A 95 4.29 9.90 0.40
CA TYR A 95 4.97 8.64 0.10
C TYR A 95 6.13 8.82 -0.88
N GLU A 96 6.28 10.00 -1.51
CA GLU A 96 7.34 10.23 -2.50
C GLU A 96 8.74 10.31 -1.86
N SER A 97 8.79 10.58 -0.55
CA SER A 97 10.00 10.58 0.26
C SER A 97 10.42 9.17 0.72
N GLU A 98 9.63 8.14 0.41
CA GLU A 98 9.93 6.79 0.89
C GLU A 98 11.15 6.15 0.23
N THR A 99 11.80 5.30 1.00
CA THR A 99 12.81 4.37 0.47
C THR A 99 12.24 2.97 0.53
N LEU A 100 12.12 2.36 -0.65
CA LEU A 100 11.62 1.00 -0.81
C LEU A 100 12.77 -0.03 -0.66
N PRO A 101 12.47 -1.26 -0.22
CA PRO A 101 11.16 -1.69 0.29
C PRO A 101 10.90 -1.19 1.72
N ILE A 102 9.64 -1.00 2.08
CA ILE A 102 9.25 -0.63 3.45
C ILE A 102 9.06 -1.91 4.27
N PRO A 103 9.82 -2.10 5.37
CA PRO A 103 9.61 -3.23 6.26
C PRO A 103 8.35 -3.06 7.10
N VAL A 104 7.58 -4.13 7.22
CA VAL A 104 6.36 -4.24 8.02
C VAL A 104 6.51 -5.42 8.96
N HIS A 105 6.65 -5.13 10.25
CA HIS A 105 6.74 -6.15 11.29
C HIS A 105 5.33 -6.51 11.77
N ILE A 106 4.97 -7.78 11.74
CA ILE A 106 3.69 -8.29 12.25
C ILE A 106 3.96 -9.37 13.28
N GLN A 107 3.39 -9.20 14.47
CA GLN A 107 3.40 -10.17 15.56
C GLN A 107 1.98 -10.65 15.83
N TRP A 108 1.76 -11.94 16.07
CA TRP A 108 0.46 -12.48 16.47
C TRP A 108 0.63 -13.66 17.42
N ASN A 109 -0.46 -14.07 18.05
CA ASN A 109 -0.54 -15.13 19.06
C ASN A 109 0.45 -15.04 20.24
N ARG A 110 1.08 -13.86 20.42
CA ARG A 110 2.11 -13.47 21.41
C ARG A 110 3.55 -13.81 21.05
N ASP A 111 3.81 -14.84 20.26
CA ASP A 111 5.16 -15.34 19.98
C ASP A 111 5.49 -15.54 18.50
N GLN A 112 4.49 -15.53 17.61
CA GLN A 112 4.71 -15.60 16.17
C GLN A 112 4.99 -14.21 15.61
N GLU A 113 5.98 -14.10 14.75
CA GLU A 113 6.37 -12.85 14.11
C GLU A 113 6.88 -13.06 12.68
N GLU A 114 6.58 -12.12 11.81
CA GLU A 114 7.06 -12.07 10.44
C GLU A 114 7.40 -10.62 10.05
N THR A 115 8.34 -10.47 9.12
CA THR A 115 8.63 -9.18 8.49
C THR A 115 8.32 -9.27 7.01
N ILE A 116 7.44 -8.39 6.55
CA ILE A 116 7.01 -8.27 5.16
C ILE A 116 7.69 -7.03 4.58
N TYR A 117 8.21 -7.13 3.37
CA TYR A 117 8.80 -5.99 2.65
C TYR A 117 7.82 -5.57 1.55
N VAL A 118 7.30 -4.34 1.62
CA VAL A 118 6.36 -3.82 0.60
C VAL A 118 7.08 -2.90 -0.39
N GLU A 119 6.89 -3.14 -1.68
CA GLU A 119 7.47 -2.38 -2.80
C GLU A 119 6.56 -2.33 -4.03
#